data_AF-Q18D82-F1
#
_entry.id   AF-Q18D82-F1
#
_cell.length_a   1.000
_cell.length_b   1.000
_cell.length_c   1.000
_cell.angle_alpha   90.00
_cell.angle_beta   90.00
_cell.angle_gamma   90.00
#
_symmetry.space_group_name_H-M   'P 1'
#
loop_
_entity.id
_entity.type
_entity.pdbx_description
1 polymer ?
#
loop_
_entity_poly.entity_id
_entity_poly.type
_entity_poly.pdbx_seq_one_letter_code
_entity_poly.pdbx_strand_id
1 'polypeptide(L)'
;MEYEKWNEILAPYEHAVEELKIKFKNIRKEYLAKGEYSPIEFVTGRTKKISSIISKLKRINAKDIETEIDDIAGIRIMCQFVEDIYAIVDLIKVRNDMTIIGEKDYITNYKDSGYRSYHVIIKYPINSIAGSKEIICEIQIRTLAMNFWATIEHSLKYKYDHYIPETLAERLRRASDAAFLLDQEMSEIREDIMKAQAMYQMKSIAIRDTLNRIQELYDLGDTHKAMQYQRKLDRTETDKNITEILELKQEIDILLEQYKDTKVDDKVVQ
;
A
#
# COMPACT_ATOMS: atom_id res chain seq x y z
N MET A 1 -20.30 27.25 -17.48
CA MET A 1 -20.24 25.81 -17.12
C MET A 1 -20.99 25.66 -15.82
N GLU A 2 -22.24 25.25 -15.91
CA GLU A 2 -23.11 24.97 -14.75
C GLU A 2 -22.56 23.80 -13.94
N TYR A 3 -22.78 23.87 -12.63
CA TYR A 3 -22.29 22.93 -11.62
C TYR A 3 -22.66 21.46 -11.91
N GLU A 4 -23.73 21.22 -12.68
CA GLU A 4 -24.25 19.89 -13.03
C GLU A 4 -23.27 19.03 -13.87
N LYS A 5 -22.41 19.64 -14.71
CA LYS A 5 -21.50 18.86 -15.58
C LYS A 5 -20.26 18.32 -14.87
N TRP A 6 -19.81 18.93 -13.78
CA TRP A 6 -18.57 18.52 -13.13
C TRP A 6 -18.68 17.16 -12.45
N ASN A 7 -19.84 16.84 -11.88
CA ASN A 7 -20.04 15.52 -11.27
C ASN A 7 -19.98 14.41 -12.33
N GLU A 8 -20.56 14.63 -13.50
CA GLU A 8 -20.50 13.68 -14.62
C GLU A 8 -19.06 13.49 -15.15
N ILE A 9 -18.32 14.60 -15.28
CA ILE A 9 -16.91 14.57 -15.73
C ILE A 9 -16.02 13.85 -14.71
N LEU A 10 -16.23 14.11 -13.40
CA LEU A 10 -15.36 13.60 -12.34
C LEU A 10 -15.72 12.18 -11.88
N ALA A 11 -16.96 11.73 -12.05
CA ALA A 11 -17.39 10.40 -11.59
C ALA A 11 -16.49 9.24 -12.09
N PRO A 12 -16.08 9.18 -13.37
CA PRO A 12 -15.13 8.16 -13.83
C PRO A 12 -13.80 8.19 -13.09
N TYR A 13 -13.29 9.40 -12.77
CA TYR A 13 -12.04 9.56 -12.03
C TYR A 13 -12.18 9.15 -10.56
N GLU A 14 -13.31 9.44 -9.94
CA GLU A 14 -13.61 8.97 -8.57
C GLU A 14 -13.68 7.45 -8.49
N HIS A 15 -14.34 6.80 -9.46
CA HIS A 15 -14.38 5.33 -9.53
C HIS A 15 -12.98 4.74 -9.71
N ALA A 16 -12.17 5.31 -10.60
CA ALA A 16 -10.79 4.85 -10.80
C ALA A 16 -9.93 4.99 -9.55
N VAL A 17 -10.11 6.09 -8.81
CA VAL A 17 -9.40 6.27 -7.54
C VAL A 17 -9.73 5.15 -6.56
N GLU A 18 -11.02 4.78 -6.41
CA GLU A 18 -11.41 3.69 -5.51
C GLU A 18 -10.94 2.31 -5.99
N GLU A 19 -11.07 2.00 -7.28
CA GLU A 19 -10.59 0.74 -7.85
C GLU A 19 -9.07 0.57 -7.68
N LEU A 20 -8.30 1.59 -8.08
CA LEU A 20 -6.84 1.58 -7.96
C LEU A 20 -6.40 1.52 -6.49
N LYS A 21 -7.05 2.25 -5.59
CA LYS A 21 -6.79 2.17 -4.14
C LYS A 21 -6.94 0.73 -3.64
N ILE A 22 -8.01 0.04 -4.01
CA ILE A 22 -8.26 -1.33 -3.58
C ILE A 22 -7.19 -2.27 -4.17
N LYS A 23 -6.90 -2.16 -5.47
CA LYS A 23 -5.89 -2.99 -6.15
C LYS A 23 -4.52 -2.87 -5.49
N PHE A 24 -4.02 -1.66 -5.27
CA PHE A 24 -2.72 -1.47 -4.63
C PHE A 24 -2.71 -1.84 -3.14
N LYS A 25 -3.83 -1.66 -2.41
CA LYS A 25 -3.96 -2.17 -1.03
C LYS A 25 -3.89 -3.69 -0.98
N ASN A 26 -4.46 -4.37 -1.96
CA ASN A 26 -4.45 -5.83 -2.02
C ASN A 26 -3.05 -6.38 -2.26
N ILE A 27 -2.19 -5.70 -3.03
CA ILE A 27 -0.78 -6.07 -3.16
C ILE A 27 -0.10 -6.16 -1.78
N ARG A 28 -0.26 -5.14 -0.93
CA ARG A 28 0.25 -5.20 0.45
C ARG A 28 -0.33 -6.39 1.23
N LYS A 29 -1.63 -6.63 1.13
CA LYS A 29 -2.28 -7.76 1.82
C LYS A 29 -1.73 -9.11 1.36
N GLU A 30 -1.43 -9.27 0.07
CA GLU A 30 -0.88 -10.49 -0.50
C GLU A 30 0.53 -10.78 0.04
N TYR A 31 1.40 -9.78 0.11
CA TYR A 31 2.72 -9.91 0.75
C TYR A 31 2.58 -10.30 2.23
N LEU A 32 1.75 -9.58 2.98
CA LEU A 32 1.55 -9.85 4.41
C LEU A 32 0.92 -11.23 4.65
N ALA A 33 0.01 -11.69 3.80
CA ALA A 33 -0.60 -13.02 3.91
C ALA A 33 0.42 -14.15 3.69
N LYS A 34 1.48 -13.89 2.92
CA LYS A 34 2.61 -14.82 2.72
C LYS A 34 3.66 -14.72 3.82
N GLY A 35 3.52 -13.82 4.78
CA GLY A 35 4.53 -13.53 5.80
C GLY A 35 5.76 -12.80 5.25
N GLU A 36 5.63 -12.19 4.07
CA GLU A 36 6.70 -11.47 3.40
C GLU A 36 6.68 -9.98 3.73
N TYR A 37 7.83 -9.32 3.54
CA TYR A 37 7.92 -7.87 3.56
C TYR A 37 7.15 -7.27 2.36
N SER A 38 6.34 -6.24 2.62
CA SER A 38 5.62 -5.51 1.57
C SER A 38 6.35 -4.21 1.23
N PRO A 39 6.68 -3.93 -0.05
CA PRO A 39 7.24 -2.65 -0.44
C PRO A 39 6.23 -1.49 -0.28
N ILE A 40 4.92 -1.79 -0.24
CA ILE A 40 3.86 -0.82 0.01
C ILE A 40 3.56 -0.75 1.51
N GLU A 41 3.60 0.43 2.10
CA GLU A 41 3.21 0.70 3.48
C GLU A 41 1.72 1.05 3.60
N PHE A 42 1.25 2.01 2.82
CA PHE A 42 -0.18 2.26 2.64
C PHE A 42 -0.46 3.00 1.34
N VAL A 43 -1.73 3.00 0.94
CA VAL A 43 -2.20 3.62 -0.29
C VAL A 43 -3.31 4.61 0.05
N THR A 44 -3.18 5.82 -0.49
CA THR A 44 -4.22 6.85 -0.47
C THR A 44 -4.54 7.23 -1.91
N GLY A 45 -5.68 7.86 -2.11
CA GLY A 45 -6.05 8.37 -3.42
C GLY A 45 -7.08 9.48 -3.26
N ARG A 46 -7.13 10.38 -4.24
CA ARG A 46 -8.10 11.47 -4.28
C ARG A 46 -8.33 11.92 -5.71
N THR A 47 -9.52 12.42 -5.95
CA THR A 47 -9.82 13.23 -7.14
C THR A 47 -9.45 14.68 -6.87
N LYS A 48 -8.88 15.35 -7.88
CA LYS A 48 -8.49 16.75 -7.78
C LYS A 48 -9.73 17.63 -7.61
N LYS A 49 -9.66 18.62 -6.71
CA LYS A 49 -10.76 19.57 -6.50
C LYS A 49 -10.99 20.40 -7.77
N ILE A 50 -12.25 20.68 -8.09
CA ILE A 50 -12.66 21.51 -9.25
C ILE A 50 -11.89 22.83 -9.29
N SER A 51 -11.76 23.52 -8.15
CA SER A 51 -11.00 24.78 -8.08
C SER A 51 -9.54 24.62 -8.52
N SER A 52 -8.89 23.52 -8.12
CA SER A 52 -7.52 23.21 -8.53
C SER A 52 -7.41 22.78 -9.99
N ILE A 53 -8.45 22.13 -10.55
CA ILE A 53 -8.53 21.82 -11.99
C ILE A 53 -8.61 23.12 -12.79
N ILE A 54 -9.53 24.01 -12.44
CA ILE A 54 -9.72 25.31 -13.11
C ILE A 54 -8.43 26.15 -13.03
N SER A 55 -7.80 26.22 -11.86
CA SER A 55 -6.52 26.95 -11.72
C SER A 55 -5.41 26.35 -12.60
N LYS A 56 -5.35 25.02 -12.72
CA LYS A 56 -4.36 24.35 -13.58
C LYS A 56 -4.64 24.62 -15.06
N LEU A 57 -5.89 24.52 -15.52
CA LEU A 57 -6.31 24.82 -16.89
C LEU A 57 -5.89 26.23 -17.30
N LYS A 58 -6.18 27.23 -16.45
CA LYS A 58 -5.78 28.63 -16.69
C LYS A 58 -4.27 28.79 -16.81
N ARG A 59 -3.50 28.10 -15.96
CA ARG A 59 -2.04 28.19 -15.95
C ARG A 59 -1.39 27.59 -17.20
N ILE A 60 -1.92 26.48 -17.71
CA ILE A 60 -1.37 25.78 -18.88
C ILE A 60 -2.06 26.17 -20.19
N ASN A 61 -3.07 27.05 -20.13
CA ASN A 61 -3.91 27.47 -21.25
C ASN A 61 -4.53 26.28 -22.03
N ALA A 62 -4.91 25.24 -21.29
CA ALA A 62 -5.49 24.01 -21.84
C ALA A 62 -6.94 24.23 -22.27
N LYS A 63 -7.36 23.52 -23.33
CA LYS A 63 -8.73 23.55 -23.84
C LYS A 63 -9.50 22.29 -23.51
N ASP A 64 -8.81 21.15 -23.45
CA ASP A 64 -9.39 19.86 -23.08
C ASP A 64 -8.92 19.41 -21.70
N ILE A 65 -9.88 19.18 -20.80
CA ILE A 65 -9.63 18.77 -19.42
C ILE A 65 -9.12 17.33 -19.38
N GLU A 66 -9.70 16.44 -20.19
CA GLU A 66 -9.52 15.00 -20.05
C GLU A 66 -8.18 14.54 -20.62
N THR A 67 -7.69 15.21 -21.67
CA THR A 67 -6.44 14.86 -22.34
C THR A 67 -5.24 15.67 -21.87
N GLU A 68 -5.44 16.89 -21.34
CA GLU A 68 -4.33 17.79 -20.98
C GLU A 68 -4.06 17.87 -19.46
N ILE A 69 -4.86 17.21 -18.63
CA ILE A 69 -4.64 17.14 -17.18
C ILE A 69 -4.44 15.69 -16.72
N ASP A 70 -3.17 15.35 -16.52
CA ASP A 70 -2.77 14.00 -16.09
C ASP A 70 -3.15 13.66 -14.62
N ASP A 71 -3.40 14.66 -13.77
CA ASP A 71 -3.51 14.50 -12.31
C ASP A 71 -4.92 14.76 -11.75
N ILE A 72 -5.96 14.47 -12.54
CA ILE A 72 -7.36 14.53 -12.07
C ILE A 72 -7.61 13.40 -11.07
N ALA A 73 -7.28 12.16 -11.45
CA ALA A 73 -7.23 11.02 -10.53
C ALA A 73 -5.80 10.84 -10.03
N GLY A 74 -5.60 11.01 -8.72
CA GLY A 74 -4.30 10.87 -8.07
C GLY A 74 -4.28 9.72 -7.07
N ILE A 75 -3.38 8.76 -7.28
CA ILE A 75 -3.05 7.72 -6.31
C ILE A 75 -1.71 8.07 -5.67
N ARG A 76 -1.60 7.85 -4.37
CA ARG A 76 -0.32 7.93 -3.66
C ARG A 76 -0.04 6.63 -2.95
N ILE A 77 1.11 6.05 -3.25
CA ILE A 77 1.63 4.85 -2.62
C ILE A 77 2.80 5.28 -1.73
N MET A 78 2.67 5.00 -0.44
CA MET A 78 3.72 5.25 0.54
C MET A 78 4.52 3.96 0.73
N CYS A 79 5.83 4.05 0.72
CA CYS A 79 6.76 2.97 1.03
C CYS A 79 7.69 3.37 2.19
N GLN A 80 8.40 2.39 2.75
CA GLN A 80 9.33 2.63 3.85
C GLN A 80 10.68 3.13 3.31
N PHE A 81 11.18 2.52 2.23
CA PHE A 81 12.51 2.79 1.69
C PHE A 81 12.47 3.34 0.26
N VAL A 82 13.57 3.96 -0.17
CA VAL A 82 13.70 4.51 -1.53
C VAL A 82 13.73 3.38 -2.57
N GLU A 83 14.36 2.25 -2.25
CA GLU A 83 14.46 1.07 -3.11
C GLU A 83 13.08 0.47 -3.40
N ASP A 84 12.16 0.52 -2.43
CA ASP A 84 10.81 0.00 -2.59
C ASP A 84 10.01 0.78 -3.64
N ILE A 85 10.38 2.04 -3.91
CA ILE A 85 9.76 2.84 -4.96
C ILE A 85 9.92 2.14 -6.30
N TYR A 86 11.14 1.70 -6.62
CA TYR A 86 11.42 1.00 -7.87
C TYR A 86 10.77 -0.37 -7.92
N ALA A 87 10.74 -1.11 -6.79
CA ALA A 87 10.01 -2.36 -6.70
C ALA A 87 8.50 -2.18 -7.00
N ILE A 88 7.88 -1.11 -6.51
CA ILE A 88 6.48 -0.78 -6.81
C ILE A 88 6.29 -0.40 -8.29
N VAL A 89 7.23 0.35 -8.88
CA VAL A 89 7.20 0.69 -10.31
C VAL A 89 7.26 -0.59 -11.16
N ASP A 90 8.12 -1.53 -10.81
CA ASP A 90 8.22 -2.82 -11.52
C ASP A 90 6.93 -3.64 -11.37
N LEU A 91 6.32 -3.64 -10.18
CA LEU A 91 5.00 -4.24 -9.96
C LEU A 91 3.90 -3.59 -10.80
N ILE A 92 3.98 -2.28 -11.08
CA ILE A 92 3.05 -1.58 -11.97
C ILE A 92 3.31 -1.95 -13.44
N LYS A 93 4.58 -2.08 -13.85
CA LYS A 93 4.99 -2.40 -15.23
C LYS A 93 4.50 -3.75 -15.71
N VAL A 94 4.38 -4.73 -14.82
CA VAL A 94 3.93 -6.10 -15.18
C VAL A 94 2.41 -6.25 -15.20
N ARG A 95 1.64 -5.20 -14.87
CA ARG A 95 0.17 -5.27 -14.86
C ARG A 95 -0.40 -5.18 -16.26
N ASN A 96 -1.55 -5.83 -16.46
CA ASN A 96 -2.30 -5.83 -17.72
C ASN A 96 -3.62 -5.05 -17.66
N ASP A 97 -3.98 -4.49 -16.50
CA ASP A 97 -5.21 -3.73 -16.29
C ASP A 97 -5.03 -2.22 -16.43
N MET A 98 -3.83 -1.77 -16.81
CA MET A 98 -3.50 -0.36 -17.06
C MET A 98 -2.32 -0.27 -18.04
N THR A 99 -2.18 0.88 -18.70
CA THR A 99 -1.06 1.14 -19.61
C THR A 99 -0.25 2.33 -19.11
N ILE A 100 1.05 2.16 -18.93
CA ILE A 100 1.95 3.28 -18.58
C ILE A 100 2.17 4.15 -19.82
N ILE A 101 1.91 5.45 -19.70
CA ILE A 101 2.12 6.44 -20.77
C ILE A 101 3.22 7.45 -20.44
N GLY A 102 3.74 7.47 -19.21
CA GLY A 102 4.88 8.29 -18.84
C GLY A 102 5.40 8.02 -17.44
N GLU A 103 6.69 8.25 -17.23
CA GLU A 103 7.38 8.13 -15.94
C GLU A 103 8.18 9.41 -15.69
N LYS A 104 8.16 9.93 -14.45
CA LYS A 104 8.96 11.09 -14.04
C LYS A 104 9.66 10.77 -12.72
N ASP A 105 10.96 10.59 -12.80
CA ASP A 105 11.82 10.30 -11.64
C ASP A 105 12.40 11.60 -11.07
N TYR A 106 11.76 12.13 -10.02
CA TYR A 106 12.27 13.27 -9.25
C TYR A 106 13.09 12.83 -8.02
N ILE A 107 13.48 11.57 -7.91
CA ILE A 107 14.39 11.10 -6.86
C ILE A 107 15.81 11.34 -7.35
N THR A 108 16.13 10.84 -8.56
CA THR A 108 17.42 11.07 -9.22
C THR A 108 17.52 12.49 -9.80
N ASN A 109 16.42 13.01 -10.36
CA ASN A 109 16.35 14.36 -10.94
C ASN A 109 15.46 15.28 -10.09
N TYR A 110 15.83 15.46 -8.81
CA TYR A 110 15.05 16.28 -7.88
C TYR A 110 15.06 17.76 -8.28
N LYS A 111 14.00 18.50 -7.90
CA LYS A 111 13.88 19.93 -8.25
C LYS A 111 14.71 20.78 -7.31
N ASP A 112 15.11 21.97 -7.75
CA ASP A 112 15.83 22.97 -6.92
C ASP A 112 15.12 23.33 -5.61
N SER A 113 13.81 23.13 -5.54
CA SER A 113 13.02 23.30 -4.32
C SER A 113 13.32 22.24 -3.25
N GLY A 114 14.02 21.16 -3.59
CA GLY A 114 14.18 19.96 -2.77
C GLY A 114 13.06 18.92 -2.97
N TYR A 115 12.22 19.06 -4.00
CA TYR A 115 11.10 18.15 -4.21
C TYR A 115 11.57 16.79 -4.75
N ARG A 116 11.16 15.70 -4.08
CA ARG A 116 11.46 14.31 -4.43
C ARG A 116 10.19 13.46 -4.46
N SER A 117 10.06 12.64 -5.50
CA SER A 117 8.93 11.70 -5.71
C SER A 117 9.17 10.91 -7.00
N TYR A 118 8.58 9.73 -7.13
CA TYR A 118 8.45 9.06 -8.42
C TYR A 118 7.02 9.16 -8.92
N HIS A 119 6.82 9.55 -10.18
CA HIS A 119 5.49 9.67 -10.79
C HIS A 119 5.35 8.70 -11.96
N VAL A 120 4.27 7.92 -11.94
CA VAL A 120 3.85 7.06 -13.05
C VAL A 120 2.52 7.58 -13.56
N ILE A 121 2.44 7.90 -14.85
CA ILE A 121 1.22 8.34 -15.52
C ILE A 121 0.69 7.13 -16.29
N ILE A 122 -0.57 6.77 -16.01
CA ILE A 122 -1.21 5.61 -16.61
C ILE A 122 -2.49 5.99 -17.36
N LYS A 123 -2.84 5.21 -18.37
CA LYS A 123 -4.22 5.08 -18.86
C LYS A 123 -4.88 3.90 -18.16
N TYR A 124 -6.07 4.14 -17.62
CA TYR A 124 -6.85 3.15 -16.88
C TYR A 124 -8.26 3.04 -17.46
N PRO A 125 -8.69 1.85 -17.90
CA PRO A 125 -10.05 1.64 -18.41
C PRO A 125 -11.05 1.57 -17.25
N ILE A 126 -12.08 2.42 -17.29
CA ILE A 126 -13.21 2.42 -16.36
C ILE A 126 -14.47 1.96 -17.08
N ASN A 127 -15.16 0.99 -16.48
CA ASN A 127 -16.46 0.55 -16.96
C ASN A 127 -17.56 1.20 -16.12
N SER A 128 -18.43 1.95 -16.79
CA SER A 128 -19.57 2.64 -16.17
C SER A 128 -20.88 2.25 -16.85
N ILE A 129 -22.01 2.70 -16.30
CA ILE A 129 -23.33 2.53 -16.93
C ILE A 129 -23.42 3.18 -18.33
N ALA A 130 -22.56 4.16 -18.62
CA ALA A 130 -22.48 4.84 -19.91
C ALA A 130 -21.52 4.14 -20.89
N GLY A 131 -20.89 3.04 -20.50
CA GLY A 131 -19.90 2.31 -21.28
C GLY A 131 -18.49 2.37 -20.69
N SER A 132 -17.53 1.86 -21.47
CA SER A 132 -16.11 1.85 -21.13
C SER A 132 -15.44 3.14 -21.55
N LYS A 133 -14.63 3.72 -20.66
CA LYS A 133 -13.87 4.96 -20.91
C LYS A 133 -12.46 4.80 -20.35
N GLU A 134 -11.45 5.08 -21.16
CA GLU A 134 -10.08 5.22 -20.67
C GLU A 134 -9.86 6.61 -20.09
N ILE A 135 -9.28 6.67 -18.89
CA ILE A 135 -8.91 7.92 -18.23
C ILE A 135 -7.43 7.93 -17.86
N ILE A 136 -6.88 9.14 -17.70
CA ILE A 136 -5.51 9.32 -17.22
C ILE A 136 -5.50 9.39 -15.69
N CYS A 137 -4.59 8.65 -15.07
CA CYS A 137 -4.33 8.72 -13.62
C CYS A 137 -2.84 8.93 -13.36
N GLU A 138 -2.53 9.69 -12.31
CA GLU A 138 -1.18 9.86 -11.80
C GLU A 138 -0.99 9.03 -10.52
N ILE A 139 0.01 8.15 -10.52
CA ILE A 139 0.45 7.40 -9.34
C ILE A 139 1.74 8.05 -8.84
N GLN A 140 1.71 8.57 -7.62
CA GLN A 140 2.86 9.12 -6.91
C GLN A 140 3.38 8.10 -5.91
N ILE A 141 4.64 7.71 -6.01
CA ILE A 141 5.28 6.76 -5.10
C ILE A 141 6.35 7.52 -4.30
N ARG A 142 6.30 7.39 -2.97
CA ARG A 142 7.11 8.19 -2.04
C ARG A 142 7.43 7.43 -0.76
N THR A 143 8.59 7.72 -0.17
CA THR A 143 8.83 7.44 1.25
C THR A 143 7.95 8.29 2.15
N LEU A 144 7.86 7.91 3.42
CA LEU A 144 7.16 8.71 4.44
C LEU A 144 7.77 10.11 4.58
N ALA A 145 9.10 10.22 4.56
CA ALA A 145 9.83 11.48 4.69
C ALA A 145 9.56 12.41 3.48
N MET A 146 9.65 11.88 2.26
CA MET A 146 9.29 12.62 1.04
C MET A 146 7.85 13.13 1.07
N ASN A 147 6.91 12.28 1.50
CA ASN A 147 5.50 12.65 1.57
C ASN A 147 5.24 13.76 2.62
N PHE A 148 5.87 13.67 3.78
CA PHE A 148 5.77 14.69 4.82
C PHE A 148 6.26 16.04 4.31
N TRP A 149 7.48 16.08 3.74
CA TRP A 149 8.07 17.30 3.20
C TRP A 149 7.20 17.91 2.08
N ALA A 150 6.79 17.11 1.10
CA ALA A 150 6.01 17.59 -0.04
C ALA A 150 4.62 18.09 0.35
N THR A 151 4.03 17.56 1.43
CA THR A 151 2.74 18.01 1.94
C THR A 151 2.85 19.39 2.58
N ILE A 152 3.92 19.63 3.34
CA ILE A 152 4.21 20.95 3.93
C ILE A 152 4.50 21.97 2.83
N GLU A 153 5.41 21.63 1.90
CA GLU A 153 5.79 22.51 0.80
C GLU A 153 4.57 22.93 -0.03
N HIS A 154 3.69 21.98 -0.38
CA HIS A 154 2.49 22.28 -1.15
C HIS A 154 1.54 23.21 -0.39
N SER A 155 1.39 23.00 0.92
CA SER A 155 0.53 23.84 1.77
C SER A 155 1.07 25.27 1.86
N LEU A 156 2.39 25.43 1.95
CA LEU A 156 3.05 26.74 1.94
C LEU A 156 2.94 27.42 0.58
N LYS A 157 3.19 26.70 -0.53
CA LYS A 157 2.97 27.23 -1.89
C LYS A 157 1.56 27.78 -2.05
N TYR A 158 0.55 27.04 -1.59
CA TYR A 158 -0.83 27.51 -1.67
C TYR A 158 -1.09 28.76 -0.81
N LYS A 159 -0.55 28.81 0.42
CA LYS A 159 -0.71 29.96 1.32
C LYS A 159 -0.06 31.24 0.78
N TYR A 160 1.09 31.12 0.11
CA TYR A 160 1.88 32.25 -0.39
C TYR A 160 1.71 32.49 -1.90
N ASP A 161 0.59 32.04 -2.48
CA ASP A 161 0.28 32.15 -3.91
C ASP A 161 1.47 31.82 -4.83
N HIS A 162 2.15 30.71 -4.53
CA HIS A 162 3.32 30.17 -5.22
C HIS A 162 4.63 30.98 -5.06
N TYR A 163 4.62 32.11 -4.37
CA TYR A 163 5.80 32.94 -4.05
C TYR A 163 6.25 32.75 -2.60
N ILE A 164 7.02 31.69 -2.35
CA ILE A 164 7.56 31.41 -1.02
C ILE A 164 8.70 32.40 -0.70
N PRO A 165 8.68 33.09 0.45
CA PRO A 165 9.79 33.94 0.89
C PRO A 165 11.11 33.16 0.95
N GLU A 166 12.21 33.78 0.52
CA GLU A 166 13.52 33.12 0.39
C GLU A 166 13.99 32.44 1.69
N THR A 167 13.84 33.10 2.83
CA THR A 167 14.19 32.55 4.15
C THR A 167 13.41 31.27 4.48
N LEU A 168 12.18 31.13 3.99
CA LEU A 168 11.35 29.94 4.15
C LEU A 168 11.71 28.88 3.11
N ALA A 169 12.03 29.29 1.88
CA ALA A 169 12.50 28.39 0.83
C ALA A 169 13.82 27.68 1.24
N GLU A 170 14.76 28.41 1.84
CA GLU A 170 16.00 27.85 2.40
C GLU A 170 15.73 26.84 3.53
N ARG A 171 14.77 27.15 4.42
CA ARG A 171 14.35 26.22 5.49
C ARG A 171 13.73 24.95 4.90
N LEU A 172 12.89 25.08 3.88
CA LEU A 172 12.32 23.94 3.17
C LEU A 172 13.40 23.11 2.50
N ARG A 173 14.37 23.72 1.83
CA ARG A 173 15.48 23.00 1.21
C ARG A 173 16.27 22.18 2.24
N ARG A 174 16.68 22.81 3.35
CA ARG A 174 17.36 22.10 4.46
C ARG A 174 16.53 20.95 5.03
N ALA A 175 15.21 21.14 5.17
CA ALA A 175 14.33 20.07 5.63
C ALA A 175 14.23 18.92 4.63
N SER A 176 14.30 19.20 3.32
CA SER A 176 14.36 18.16 2.28
C SER A 176 15.65 17.36 2.39
N ASP A 177 16.78 18.05 2.55
CA ASP A 177 18.09 17.40 2.66
C ASP A 177 18.16 16.51 3.92
N ALA A 178 17.62 16.98 5.05
CA ALA A 178 17.52 16.18 6.27
C ALA A 178 16.59 14.97 6.11
N ALA A 179 15.45 15.13 5.43
CA ALA A 179 14.54 14.03 5.12
C ALA A 179 15.21 12.98 4.23
N PHE A 180 16.03 13.42 3.27
CA PHE A 180 16.79 12.52 2.41
C PHE A 180 17.89 11.78 3.17
N LEU A 181 18.64 12.46 4.04
CA LEU A 181 19.64 11.81 4.87
C LEU A 181 19.01 10.74 5.77
N LEU A 182 17.85 11.03 6.37
CA LEU A 182 17.11 10.03 7.13
C LEU A 182 16.75 8.81 6.28
N ASP A 183 16.20 9.02 5.07
CA ASP A 183 15.87 7.90 4.17
C ASP A 183 17.14 7.10 3.81
N GLN A 184 18.29 7.75 3.60
CA GLN A 184 19.56 7.09 3.27
C GLN A 184 20.08 6.22 4.43
N GLU A 185 20.10 6.75 5.65
CA GLU A 185 20.53 6.00 6.85
C GLU A 185 19.62 4.79 7.09
N MET A 186 18.32 4.94 6.88
CA MET A 186 17.38 3.82 7.01
C MET A 186 17.57 2.77 5.91
N SER A 187 17.97 3.17 4.69
CA SER A 187 18.32 2.24 3.62
C SER A 187 19.55 1.38 3.95
N GLU A 188 20.53 1.89 4.71
CA GLU A 188 21.71 1.10 5.11
C GLU A 188 21.36 -0.10 5.99
N ILE A 189 20.33 0.04 6.83
CA ILE A 189 19.85 -1.01 7.74
C ILE A 189 18.59 -1.72 7.24
N ARG A 190 18.23 -1.49 5.96
CA ARG A 190 16.99 -1.99 5.35
C ARG A 190 16.84 -3.51 5.44
N GLU A 191 17.90 -4.26 5.14
CA GLU A 191 17.83 -5.74 5.15
C GLU A 191 17.47 -6.29 6.53
N ASP A 192 18.04 -5.72 7.58
CA ASP A 192 17.78 -6.16 8.95
C ASP A 192 16.36 -5.80 9.39
N ILE A 193 15.89 -4.62 8.99
CA ILE A 193 14.49 -4.20 9.22
C ILE A 193 13.53 -5.15 8.49
N MET A 194 13.79 -5.45 7.21
CA MET A 194 12.94 -6.35 6.41
C MET A 194 12.88 -7.76 7.02
N LYS A 195 14.02 -8.32 7.44
CA LYS A 195 14.09 -9.63 8.10
C LYS A 195 13.30 -9.64 9.42
N ALA A 196 13.47 -8.61 10.25
CA ALA A 196 12.76 -8.49 11.51
C ALA A 196 11.24 -8.36 11.31
N GLN A 197 10.80 -7.57 10.33
CA GLN A 197 9.38 -7.41 10.00
C GLN A 197 8.79 -8.71 9.45
N ALA A 198 9.47 -9.39 8.52
CA ALA A 198 9.02 -10.68 7.98
C ALA A 198 8.90 -11.74 9.09
N MET A 199 9.89 -11.82 9.98
CA MET A 199 9.85 -12.73 11.13
C MET A 199 8.66 -12.44 12.06
N TYR A 200 8.37 -11.17 12.30
CA TYR A 200 7.19 -10.76 13.08
C TYR A 200 5.87 -11.17 12.41
N GLN A 201 5.75 -10.96 11.09
CA GLN A 201 4.55 -11.36 10.34
C GLN A 201 4.37 -12.88 10.34
N MET A 202 5.43 -13.65 10.07
CA MET A 202 5.39 -15.11 10.14
C MET A 202 4.97 -15.60 11.52
N LYS A 203 5.48 -14.98 12.60
CA LYS A 203 5.07 -15.31 13.96
C LYS A 203 3.56 -15.06 14.16
N SER A 204 3.05 -13.91 13.72
CA SER A 204 1.62 -13.58 13.85
C SER A 204 0.73 -14.56 13.08
N ILE A 205 1.14 -14.96 11.87
CA ILE A 205 0.44 -15.97 11.07
C ILE A 205 0.45 -17.31 11.79
N ALA A 206 1.61 -17.76 12.28
CA ALA A 206 1.74 -19.03 12.99
C ALA A 206 0.83 -19.08 14.22
N ILE A 207 0.80 -18.01 15.03
CA ILE A 207 -0.10 -17.92 16.20
C ILE A 207 -1.56 -18.05 15.77
N ARG A 208 -1.99 -17.27 14.78
CA ARG A 208 -3.37 -17.30 14.28
C ARG A 208 -3.75 -18.68 13.78
N ASP A 209 -2.87 -19.32 13.02
CA ASP A 209 -3.12 -20.64 12.48
C ASP A 209 -3.24 -21.70 13.57
N THR A 210 -2.35 -21.67 14.56
CA THR A 210 -2.40 -22.54 15.73
C THR A 210 -3.70 -22.32 16.53
N LEU A 211 -4.10 -21.08 16.76
CA LEU A 211 -5.38 -20.76 17.43
C LEU A 211 -6.58 -21.30 16.66
N ASN A 212 -6.61 -21.16 15.33
CA ASN A 212 -7.68 -21.73 14.51
C ASN A 212 -7.73 -23.27 14.66
N ARG A 213 -6.58 -23.94 14.76
CA ARG A 213 -6.54 -25.41 14.90
C ARG A 213 -6.98 -25.86 16.29
N ILE A 214 -6.64 -25.09 17.32
CA ILE A 214 -7.16 -25.28 18.68
C ILE A 214 -8.68 -25.11 18.69
N GLN A 215 -9.22 -24.12 17.96
CA GLN A 215 -10.66 -23.94 17.81
C GLN A 215 -11.32 -25.15 17.12
N GLU A 216 -10.71 -25.71 16.08
CA GLU A 216 -11.19 -26.94 15.44
C GLU A 216 -11.26 -28.12 16.43
N LEU A 217 -10.31 -28.23 17.37
CA LEU A 217 -10.37 -29.25 18.43
C LEU A 217 -11.55 -29.03 19.39
N TYR A 218 -11.84 -27.77 19.76
CA TYR A 218 -13.04 -27.46 20.53
C TYR A 218 -14.31 -27.86 19.80
N ASP A 219 -14.39 -27.56 18.49
CA ASP A 219 -15.55 -27.86 17.65
C ASP A 219 -15.75 -29.37 17.45
N LEU A 220 -14.67 -30.16 17.50
CA LEU A 220 -14.70 -31.62 17.50
C LEU A 220 -15.07 -32.24 18.86
N GLY A 221 -15.14 -31.42 19.93
CA GLY A 221 -15.48 -31.85 21.28
C GLY A 221 -14.31 -32.26 22.17
N ASP A 222 -13.07 -32.20 21.67
CA ASP A 222 -11.86 -32.51 22.46
C ASP A 222 -11.37 -31.28 23.25
N THR A 223 -12.23 -30.86 24.18
CA THR A 223 -12.02 -29.68 25.02
C THR A 223 -10.75 -29.78 25.89
N HIS A 224 -10.39 -30.99 26.32
CA HIS A 224 -9.22 -31.21 27.17
C HIS A 224 -7.92 -30.96 26.42
N LYS A 225 -7.73 -31.57 25.23
CA LYS A 225 -6.53 -31.31 24.43
C LYS A 225 -6.50 -29.87 23.94
N ALA A 226 -7.63 -29.31 23.53
CA ALA A 226 -7.71 -27.91 23.13
C ALA A 226 -7.21 -26.97 24.24
N MET A 227 -7.66 -27.16 25.49
CA MET A 227 -7.16 -26.40 26.64
C MET A 227 -5.66 -26.61 26.91
N GLN A 228 -5.16 -27.85 26.73
CA GLN A 228 -3.75 -28.15 26.91
C GLN A 228 -2.88 -27.42 25.87
N TYR A 229 -3.27 -27.45 24.60
CA TYR A 229 -2.58 -26.76 23.52
C TYR A 229 -2.66 -25.24 23.65
N GLN A 230 -3.80 -24.69 24.10
CA GLN A 230 -3.92 -23.27 24.40
C GLN A 230 -2.89 -22.83 25.45
N ARG A 231 -2.79 -23.57 26.58
CA ARG A 231 -1.80 -23.27 27.63
C ARG A 231 -0.36 -23.40 27.15
N LYS A 232 -0.07 -24.33 26.25
CA LYS A 232 1.26 -24.45 25.62
C LYS A 232 1.56 -23.20 24.77
N LEU A 233 0.60 -22.79 23.93
CA LEU A 233 0.74 -21.61 23.07
C LEU A 233 0.99 -20.33 23.89
N ASP A 234 0.23 -20.11 24.97
CA ASP A 234 0.36 -18.93 25.83
C ASP A 234 1.78 -18.84 26.47
N ARG A 235 2.39 -19.99 26.80
CA ARG A 235 3.77 -20.04 27.33
C ARG A 235 4.79 -19.69 26.25
N THR A 236 4.71 -20.33 25.09
CA THR A 236 5.63 -20.11 23.98
C THR A 236 5.56 -18.69 23.41
N GLU A 237 4.39 -18.04 23.43
CA GLU A 237 4.25 -16.64 23.01
C GLU A 237 5.16 -15.70 23.80
N THR A 238 5.29 -15.98 25.11
CA THR A 238 6.12 -15.23 26.07
C THR A 238 7.61 -15.34 25.73
N ASP A 239 8.05 -16.53 25.31
CA ASP A 239 9.47 -16.84 25.02
C ASP A 239 9.90 -16.43 23.61
N LYS A 240 8.98 -15.88 22.81
CA LYS A 240 9.22 -15.35 21.45
C LYS A 240 9.80 -16.35 20.44
N ASN A 241 9.72 -17.65 20.70
CA ASN A 241 10.28 -18.67 19.81
C ASN A 241 9.29 -19.07 18.71
N ILE A 242 9.52 -18.64 17.47
CA ILE A 242 8.67 -19.01 16.32
C ILE A 242 8.70 -20.52 16.03
N THR A 243 9.83 -21.18 16.23
CA THR A 243 10.01 -22.61 15.95
C THR A 243 9.07 -23.46 16.80
N GLU A 244 8.97 -23.16 18.09
CA GLU A 244 8.06 -23.87 19.00
C GLU A 244 6.58 -23.69 18.60
N ILE A 245 6.19 -22.51 18.10
CA ILE A 245 4.81 -22.27 17.63
C ILE A 245 4.51 -23.13 16.40
N LEU A 246 5.49 -23.27 15.50
CA LEU A 246 5.37 -24.11 14.30
C LEU A 246 5.31 -25.61 14.66
N GLU A 247 6.13 -26.06 15.60
CA GLU A 247 6.10 -27.43 16.13
C GLU A 247 4.75 -27.74 16.78
N LEU A 248 4.25 -26.82 17.62
CA LEU A 248 2.94 -26.94 18.26
C LEU A 248 1.80 -27.05 17.23
N LYS A 249 1.86 -26.22 16.18
CA LYS A 249 0.91 -26.28 15.06
C LYS A 249 0.93 -27.66 14.41
N GLN A 250 2.13 -28.19 14.13
CA GLN A 250 2.30 -29.50 13.49
C GLN A 250 1.77 -30.64 14.38
N GLU A 251 1.98 -30.58 15.70
CA GLU A 251 1.39 -31.54 16.65
C GLU A 251 -0.15 -31.56 16.55
N ILE A 252 -0.78 -30.38 16.49
CA ILE A 252 -2.24 -30.26 16.38
C ILE A 252 -2.73 -30.73 15.00
N ASP A 253 -2.03 -30.39 13.93
CA ASP A 253 -2.40 -30.81 12.57
C ASP A 253 -2.44 -32.34 12.45
N ILE A 254 -1.41 -33.05 12.97
CA ILE A 254 -1.36 -34.52 13.00
C ILE A 254 -2.54 -35.09 13.80
N LEU A 255 -2.88 -34.47 14.93
CA LEU A 255 -4.00 -34.90 15.75
C LEU A 255 -5.35 -34.71 15.02
N LEU A 256 -5.53 -33.59 14.33
CA LEU A 256 -6.74 -33.31 13.56
C LEU A 256 -6.89 -34.25 12.36
N GLU A 257 -5.80 -34.67 11.72
CA GLU A 257 -5.80 -35.70 10.67
C GLU A 257 -6.28 -37.05 11.22
N GLN A 258 -5.76 -37.48 12.38
CA GLN A 258 -6.22 -38.71 13.03
C GLN A 258 -7.73 -38.70 13.27
N TYR A 259 -8.29 -37.58 13.74
CA TYR A 259 -9.74 -37.45 13.95
C TYR A 259 -10.56 -37.52 12.66
N LYS A 260 -10.00 -37.07 11.53
CA LYS A 260 -10.67 -37.18 10.23
C LYS A 260 -10.69 -38.64 9.76
N ASP A 261 -9.60 -39.36 9.92
CA ASP A 261 -9.51 -40.78 9.53
C ASP A 261 -10.45 -41.67 10.35
N THR A 262 -10.58 -41.42 11.66
CA THR A 262 -11.48 -42.21 12.52
C THR A 262 -12.96 -41.98 12.18
N LYS A 263 -13.35 -40.77 11.74
CA LYS A 263 -14.73 -40.47 11.31
C LYS A 263 -15.08 -41.00 9.91
N VAL A 264 -14.09 -41.31 9.08
CA VAL A 264 -14.32 -41.92 7.76
C VAL A 264 -14.57 -43.42 7.90
N ASP A 265 -13.84 -44.11 8.77
CA ASP A 265 -14.05 -45.54 9.04
C ASP A 265 -15.45 -45.82 9.61
N ASP A 266 -15.97 -44.97 10.51
CA ASP A 266 -17.33 -45.12 11.05
C ASP A 266 -18.46 -44.95 9.99
N LYS A 267 -18.17 -44.36 8.82
CA LYS A 267 -19.15 -44.21 7.72
C LYS A 267 -19.07 -45.32 6.68
N VAL A 268 -18.01 -46.12 6.64
CA VAL A 268 -17.85 -47.25 5.70
C VAL A 268 -18.47 -48.54 6.25
N VAL A 269 -18.82 -48.56 7.54
CA VAL A 269 -19.39 -49.73 8.24
C VAL A 269 -20.94 -49.67 8.34
N GLN A 270 -21.62 -48.75 7.64
CA GLN A 270 -23.09 -48.73 7.51
C GLN A 270 -23.59 -49.24 6.17
#